data_AF-A0A932RE58-F1
#
_entry.id   AF-A0A932RE58-F1
#
_cell.length_a   1.000
_cell.length_b   1.000
_cell.length_c   1.000
_cell.angle_alpha   90.00
_cell.angle_beta   90.00
_cell.angle_gamma   90.00
#
_symmetry.space_group_name_H-M   'P 1'
#
loop_
_entity.id
_entity.type
_entity.pdbx_description
1 polymer ?
#
loop_
_entity_poly.entity_id
_entity_poly.type
_entity_poly.pdbx_seq_one_letter_code
_entity_poly.pdbx_strand_id
1 'polypeptide(L)'
;MSRKYGQKGYMSGSEETKPRPIKKASDGARTVRSPTMPGFREVFRCALCGTSIRVQIGVTEESQCPKCKSDLHSCKNCLHFDPSRHLECTQAIPARIVKKDLRNACALFTVRKSVEKEASESLSKIEDARAAFDRLFRK
;
A
#
# COMPACT_ATOMS: atom_id res chain seq x y z
N MET A 1 -50.37 -53.55 -33.42
CA MET A 1 -49.08 -52.84 -33.58
C MET A 1 -48.92 -51.79 -32.48
N SER A 2 -48.04 -52.03 -31.49
CA SER A 2 -47.71 -51.02 -30.48
C SER A 2 -46.67 -50.05 -31.01
N ARG A 3 -46.93 -48.74 -30.90
CA ARG A 3 -45.92 -47.71 -31.18
C ARG A 3 -44.97 -47.63 -29.98
N LYS A 4 -43.87 -48.38 -30.02
CA LYS A 4 -42.65 -48.12 -29.24
C LYS A 4 -42.12 -46.75 -29.68
N TYR A 5 -41.79 -45.87 -28.73
CA TYR A 5 -41.31 -44.48 -28.90
C TYR A 5 -42.41 -43.41 -29.02
N GLY A 6 -42.91 -42.96 -27.86
CA GLY A 6 -43.54 -41.64 -27.72
C GLY A 6 -42.48 -40.62 -27.29
N GLN A 7 -41.70 -40.09 -28.23
CA GLN A 7 -40.84 -38.94 -27.92
C GLN A 7 -41.71 -37.70 -27.71
N LYS A 8 -41.57 -37.08 -26.54
CA LYS A 8 -42.23 -35.81 -26.21
C LYS A 8 -41.48 -34.69 -26.93
N GLY A 9 -42.12 -34.10 -27.94
CA GLY A 9 -41.55 -33.03 -28.76
C GLY A 9 -41.28 -31.75 -27.97
N TYR A 10 -40.28 -30.99 -28.42
CA TYR A 10 -39.66 -29.83 -27.78
C TYR A 10 -40.51 -28.54 -27.70
N MET A 11 -41.85 -28.63 -27.73
CA MET A 11 -42.71 -27.44 -27.86
C MET A 11 -43.94 -27.45 -26.94
N SER A 12 -43.80 -27.90 -25.69
CA SER A 12 -44.90 -27.76 -24.72
C SER A 12 -44.42 -27.37 -23.33
N GLY A 13 -44.70 -26.14 -22.93
CA GLY A 13 -44.66 -25.69 -21.54
C GLY A 13 -43.93 -24.37 -21.35
N SER A 14 -44.63 -23.25 -21.58
CA SER A 14 -44.30 -21.97 -20.96
C SER A 14 -44.57 -22.07 -19.46
N GLU A 15 -43.63 -22.63 -18.69
CA GLU A 15 -43.68 -22.61 -17.23
C GLU A 15 -42.61 -21.66 -16.72
N GLU A 16 -43.05 -20.57 -16.11
CA GLU A 16 -42.20 -19.56 -15.46
C GLU A 16 -41.35 -20.22 -14.37
N THR A 17 -40.05 -20.35 -14.62
CA THR A 17 -39.09 -20.82 -13.63
C THR A 17 -38.96 -19.78 -12.50
N LYS A 18 -39.68 -19.98 -11.38
CA LYS A 18 -39.46 -19.15 -10.18
C LYS A 18 -38.01 -19.32 -9.69
N PRO A 19 -37.25 -18.24 -9.45
CA PRO A 19 -35.89 -18.35 -8.95
C PRO A 19 -35.91 -18.93 -7.53
N ARG A 20 -35.14 -19.99 -7.30
CA ARG A 20 -34.96 -20.55 -5.96
C ARG A 20 -34.20 -19.55 -5.09
N PRO A 21 -34.58 -19.38 -3.80
CA PRO A 21 -33.84 -18.49 -2.90
C PRO A 21 -32.43 -19.03 -2.67
N ILE A 22 -31.43 -18.17 -2.89
CA ILE A 22 -30.02 -18.49 -2.64
C ILE A 22 -29.83 -18.65 -1.13
N LYS A 23 -29.63 -19.89 -0.66
CA LYS A 23 -29.23 -20.14 0.73
C LYS A 23 -27.78 -19.67 0.90
N LYS A 24 -27.55 -18.66 1.75
CA LYS A 24 -26.20 -18.27 2.17
C LYS A 24 -25.56 -19.48 2.87
N ALA A 25 -24.45 -19.97 2.33
CA ALA A 25 -23.73 -21.11 2.88
C ALA A 25 -23.28 -20.78 4.32
N SER A 26 -23.65 -21.64 5.25
CA SER A 26 -23.24 -21.57 6.66
C SER A 26 -21.75 -21.78 6.81
N ASP A 27 -21.15 -20.96 7.67
CA ASP A 27 -19.75 -20.94 8.04
C ASP A 27 -19.25 -22.34 8.44
N GLY A 28 -18.41 -22.96 7.60
CA GLY A 28 -17.89 -24.30 7.90
C GLY A 28 -17.14 -25.00 6.78
N ALA A 29 -17.10 -24.46 5.55
CA ALA A 29 -16.20 -24.96 4.53
C ALA A 29 -14.79 -24.43 4.80
N ARG A 30 -13.78 -25.32 4.83
CA ARG A 30 -12.35 -24.96 4.77
C ARG A 30 -12.06 -24.30 3.42
N THR A 31 -12.50 -23.06 3.24
CA THR A 31 -12.07 -22.23 2.13
C THR A 31 -10.60 -21.90 2.38
N VAL A 32 -9.78 -22.03 1.34
CA VAL A 32 -8.41 -21.52 1.37
C VAL A 32 -8.53 -20.04 1.73
N ARG A 33 -8.11 -19.67 2.94
CA ARG A 33 -8.13 -18.27 3.38
C ARG A 33 -7.21 -17.51 2.43
N SER A 34 -7.78 -16.71 1.53
CA SER A 34 -7.01 -15.79 0.69
C SER A 34 -6.15 -14.94 1.63
N PRO A 35 -4.81 -14.97 1.51
CA PRO A 35 -3.97 -14.20 2.41
C PRO A 35 -4.30 -12.72 2.27
N THR A 36 -4.53 -12.05 3.40
CA THR A 36 -4.70 -10.60 3.42
C THR A 36 -3.37 -9.98 2.99
N MET A 37 -3.33 -9.43 1.78
CA MET A 37 -2.15 -8.74 1.28
C MET A 37 -1.96 -7.45 2.09
N PRO A 38 -0.77 -7.23 2.70
CA PRO A 38 -0.51 -5.99 3.41
C PRO A 38 -0.56 -4.81 2.44
N GLY A 39 -1.09 -3.67 2.90
CA GLY A 39 -1.07 -2.42 2.15
C GLY A 39 0.37 -1.96 1.89
N PHE A 40 0.56 -1.09 0.92
CA PHE A 40 1.82 -0.38 0.71
C PHE A 40 1.56 1.12 0.87
N ARG A 41 2.44 1.82 1.57
CA ARG A 41 2.38 3.27 1.70
C ARG A 41 3.67 3.93 1.26
N GLU A 42 3.55 5.08 0.61
CA GLU A 42 4.68 5.94 0.32
C GLU A 42 5.03 6.77 1.56
N VAL A 43 6.30 6.71 1.95
CA VAL A 43 6.86 7.44 3.09
C VAL A 43 8.08 8.22 2.64
N PHE A 44 8.15 9.49 3.01
CA PHE A 44 9.35 10.29 2.91
C PHE A 44 10.06 10.31 4.27
N ARG A 45 11.39 10.19 4.30
CA ARG A 45 12.17 10.30 5.54
C ARG A 45 13.15 11.45 5.45
N CYS A 46 13.19 12.27 6.49
CA CYS A 46 14.21 13.31 6.62
C CYS A 46 15.60 12.66 6.68
N ALA A 47 16.52 13.11 5.82
CA ALA A 47 17.89 12.58 5.76
C ALA A 47 18.72 12.86 7.03
N LEU A 48 18.35 13.88 7.83
CA LEU A 48 19.08 14.27 9.03
C LEU A 48 18.62 13.53 10.28
N CYS A 49 17.30 13.44 10.51
CA CYS A 49 16.75 12.87 11.75
C CYS A 49 15.98 11.55 11.56
N GLY A 50 15.76 11.11 10.32
CA GLY A 50 15.04 9.88 10.00
C GLY A 50 13.52 9.92 10.20
N THR A 51 12.96 11.06 10.64
CA THR A 51 11.51 11.19 10.87
C THR A 51 10.74 10.95 9.59
N SER A 52 9.73 10.06 9.64
CA SER A 52 8.81 9.80 8.54
C SER A 52 7.81 10.95 8.39
N ILE A 53 7.76 11.51 7.20
CA ILE A 53 6.85 12.58 6.80
C ILE A 53 5.91 11.99 5.75
N ARG A 54 4.61 12.29 5.87
CA ARG A 54 3.60 11.79 4.92
C ARG A 54 3.78 12.50 3.58
N VAL A 55 3.89 11.72 2.51
CA VAL A 55 4.18 12.18 1.14
C VAL A 55 3.07 13.09 0.57
N GLN A 56 1.85 12.99 1.11
CA GLN A 56 0.70 13.81 0.70
C GLN A 56 0.92 15.31 0.92
N ILE A 57 1.81 15.66 1.85
CA ILE A 57 2.25 17.04 2.09
C ILE A 57 3.35 17.29 1.06
N GLY A 58 2.99 17.85 -0.10
CA GLY A 58 3.97 18.24 -1.11
C GLY A 58 5.10 19.07 -0.48
N VAL A 59 6.35 18.76 -0.85
CA VAL A 59 7.53 19.46 -0.33
C VAL A 59 7.72 20.74 -1.14
N THR A 60 7.38 21.87 -0.54
CA THR A 60 7.71 23.21 -1.06
C THR A 60 9.12 23.62 -0.65
N GLU A 61 9.67 24.66 -1.25
CA GLU A 61 11.02 25.18 -0.93
C GLU A 61 11.16 25.57 0.55
N GLU A 62 10.07 26.02 1.17
CA GLU A 62 10.05 26.47 2.57
C GLU A 62 9.73 25.37 3.58
N SER A 63 9.42 24.17 3.11
CA SER A 63 9.00 23.08 3.99
C SER A 63 10.13 22.61 4.90
N GLN A 64 9.80 22.45 6.18
CA GLN A 64 10.74 22.05 7.23
C GLN A 64 10.30 20.76 7.92
N CYS A 65 11.27 20.01 8.43
CA CYS A 65 11.00 18.81 9.21
C CYS A 65 10.31 19.17 10.54
N PRO A 66 9.21 18.50 10.92
CA PRO A 66 8.51 18.79 12.18
C PRO A 66 9.35 18.47 13.44
N LYS A 67 10.37 17.60 13.33
CA LYS A 67 11.21 17.20 14.47
C LYS A 67 12.48 18.04 14.60
N CYS A 68 13.31 18.08 13.55
CA CYS A 68 14.61 18.75 13.60
C CYS A 68 14.63 20.13 12.93
N LYS A 69 13.50 20.59 12.37
CA LYS A 69 13.36 21.89 11.68
C LYS A 69 14.32 22.12 10.51
N SER A 70 14.99 21.07 10.03
CA SER A 70 15.82 21.16 8.84
C SER A 70 14.97 21.36 7.60
N ASP A 71 15.51 22.09 6.61
CA ASP A 71 14.87 22.24 5.32
C ASP A 71 14.72 20.88 4.61
N LEU A 72 13.50 20.59 4.16
CA LEU A 72 13.20 19.37 3.42
C LEU A 72 13.62 19.51 1.95
N HIS A 73 13.56 20.72 1.41
CA HIS A 73 14.03 21.04 0.07
C HIS A 73 15.56 21.21 0.03
N SER A 74 16.27 20.10 0.13
CA SER A 74 17.74 20.04 0.17
C SER A 74 18.26 18.87 -0.65
N CYS A 75 19.51 18.94 -1.11
CA CYS A 75 20.07 17.90 -1.99
C CYS A 75 20.02 16.51 -1.33
N LYS A 76 20.27 16.42 -0.02
CA LYS A 76 20.25 15.12 0.69
C LYS A 76 18.87 14.45 0.74
N ASN A 77 17.80 15.22 0.62
CA ASN A 77 16.43 14.71 0.58
C ASN A 77 15.92 14.48 -0.85
N CYS A 78 16.72 14.81 -1.87
CA CYS A 78 16.38 14.64 -3.27
C CYS A 78 16.57 13.19 -3.73
N LEU A 79 15.68 12.70 -4.60
CA LEU A 79 15.80 11.38 -5.24
C LEU A 79 17.00 11.29 -6.19
N HIS A 80 17.38 12.41 -6.80
CA HIS A 80 18.43 12.47 -7.82
C HIS A 80 19.84 12.65 -7.26
N PHE A 81 20.00 12.77 -5.95
CA PHE A 81 21.29 12.98 -5.30
C PHE A 81 22.14 11.70 -5.35
N ASP A 82 23.31 11.81 -5.98
CA ASP A 82 24.26 10.71 -6.14
C ASP A 82 25.68 11.27 -5.95
N PRO A 83 26.36 10.97 -4.82
CA PRO A 83 27.68 11.52 -4.52
C PRO A 83 28.77 11.05 -5.50
N SER A 84 28.51 10.00 -6.28
CA SER A 84 29.50 9.43 -7.21
C SER A 84 29.51 10.14 -8.57
N ARG A 85 28.55 11.04 -8.83
CA ARG A 85 28.40 11.72 -10.13
C ARG A 85 28.95 13.14 -10.11
N HIS A 86 29.18 13.67 -11.31
CA HIS A 86 29.53 15.08 -11.51
C HIS A 86 28.46 15.98 -10.86
N LEU A 87 28.88 16.99 -10.10
CA LEU A 87 28.04 17.88 -9.27
C LEU A 87 27.21 17.18 -8.17
N GLU A 88 27.44 15.88 -7.94
CA GLU A 88 26.73 15.01 -7.01
C GLU A 88 25.23 14.83 -7.35
N CYS A 89 24.89 14.90 -8.64
CA CYS A 89 23.52 14.73 -9.12
C CYS A 89 23.47 13.84 -10.35
N THR A 90 22.38 13.09 -10.47
CA THR A 90 22.05 12.30 -11.67
C THR A 90 21.49 13.15 -12.81
N GLN A 91 20.92 14.32 -12.49
CA GLN A 91 20.37 15.26 -13.46
C GLN A 91 21.41 16.30 -13.90
N ALA A 92 21.24 16.84 -15.12
CA ALA A 92 22.07 17.92 -15.64
C ALA A 92 21.71 19.26 -14.98
N ILE A 93 22.43 19.63 -13.93
CA ILE A 93 22.26 20.90 -13.20
C ILE A 93 23.28 21.94 -13.73
N PRO A 94 22.92 23.24 -13.85
CA PRO A 94 23.83 24.27 -14.35
C PRO A 94 25.04 24.54 -13.43
N ALA A 95 24.89 24.41 -12.11
CA ALA A 95 25.96 24.70 -11.14
C ALA A 95 25.93 23.76 -9.94
N ARG A 96 27.11 23.54 -9.31
CA ARG A 96 27.21 22.74 -8.08
C ARG A 96 26.61 23.49 -6.90
N ILE A 97 25.67 22.85 -6.21
CA ILE A 97 25.20 23.32 -4.90
C ILE A 97 26.24 22.93 -3.84
N VAL A 98 26.87 23.91 -3.17
CA VAL A 98 27.94 23.65 -2.17
C VAL A 98 27.38 23.08 -0.88
N LYS A 99 26.33 23.70 -0.33
CA LYS A 99 25.70 23.26 0.93
C LYS A 99 24.55 22.31 0.62
N LYS A 100 24.79 21.00 0.76
CA LYS A 100 23.81 19.94 0.44
C LYS A 100 22.73 19.74 1.51
N ASP A 101 23.01 20.20 2.73
CA ASP A 101 22.13 20.11 3.91
C ASP A 101 21.12 21.25 4.03
N LEU A 102 21.37 22.37 3.35
CA LEU A 102 20.52 23.56 3.45
C LEU A 102 19.53 23.63 2.29
N ARG A 103 18.55 24.51 2.46
CA ARG A 103 17.61 24.90 1.41
C ARG A 103 18.33 25.23 0.10
N ASN A 104 17.88 24.61 -0.98
CA ASN A 104 18.28 24.96 -2.35
C ASN A 104 17.05 25.43 -3.15
N ALA A 105 17.28 26.15 -4.25
CA ALA A 105 16.23 26.60 -5.18
C ALA A 105 16.30 25.79 -6.50
N CYS A 106 16.62 24.49 -6.40
CA CYS A 106 16.78 23.65 -7.57
C CYS A 106 15.42 23.29 -8.18
N ALA A 107 15.14 23.73 -9.40
CA ALA A 107 13.89 23.44 -10.10
C ALA A 107 13.69 21.94 -10.44
N LEU A 108 14.78 21.16 -10.49
CA LEU A 108 14.76 19.72 -10.77
C LEU A 108 14.61 18.86 -9.50
N PHE A 109 14.26 19.48 -8.37
CA PHE A 109 14.12 18.79 -7.11
C PHE A 109 12.93 17.84 -7.12
N THR A 110 13.17 16.59 -6.72
CA THR A 110 12.13 15.59 -6.48
C THR A 110 12.41 14.93 -5.15
N VAL A 111 11.41 14.88 -4.26
CA VAL A 111 11.62 14.30 -2.93
C VAL A 111 11.84 12.79 -3.03
N ARG A 112 12.77 12.25 -2.24
CA ARG A 112 13.02 10.80 -2.18
C ARG A 112 11.89 10.09 -1.43
N LYS A 113 11.02 9.40 -2.16
CA LYS A 113 9.95 8.58 -1.58
C LYS A 113 10.40 7.12 -1.47
N SER A 114 10.08 6.48 -0.36
CA SER A 114 10.27 5.04 -0.14
C SER A 114 8.90 4.38 0.02
N VAL A 115 8.70 3.23 -0.62
CA VAL A 115 7.48 2.44 -0.45
C VAL A 115 7.69 1.44 0.68
N GLU A 116 6.87 1.53 1.71
CA GLU A 116 6.91 0.63 2.85
C GLU A 116 5.68 -0.26 2.88
N LYS A 117 5.87 -1.52 3.29
CA LYS A 117 4.76 -2.41 3.62
C LYS A 117 4.08 -1.91 4.88
N GLU A 118 2.79 -1.64 4.80
CA GLU A 118 1.94 -1.40 5.96
C GLU A 118 1.77 -2.72 6.73
N ALA A 119 2.65 -2.94 7.70
CA ALA A 119 2.43 -3.92 8.74
C ALA A 119 1.41 -3.34 9.75
N SER A 120 0.19 -3.06 9.29
CA SER A 120 -0.90 -2.73 10.19
C SER A 120 -1.50 -4.02 10.73
N GLU A 121 -0.75 -4.71 11.60
CA GLU A 121 -1.43 -5.50 12.62
C GLU A 121 -2.12 -4.47 13.52
N SER A 122 -3.46 -4.41 13.43
CA SER A 122 -4.21 -3.55 14.35
C SER A 122 -3.86 -3.99 15.78
N LEU A 123 -3.69 -3.04 16.70
CA LEU A 123 -3.40 -3.36 18.11
C LEU A 123 -4.37 -4.39 18.67
N SER A 124 -5.64 -4.33 18.24
CA SER A 124 -6.67 -5.33 18.54
C SER A 124 -6.31 -6.75 18.10
N LYS A 125 -5.71 -6.94 16.91
CA LYS A 125 -5.28 -8.27 16.44
C LYS A 125 -4.08 -8.80 17.23
N ILE A 126 -3.21 -7.91 17.71
CA ILE A 126 -2.07 -8.28 18.56
C ILE A 126 -2.57 -8.72 19.94
N GLU A 127 -3.53 -7.98 20.52
CA GLU A 127 -4.18 -8.34 21.78
C GLU A 127 -4.97 -9.64 21.66
N ASP A 128 -5.71 -9.83 20.58
CA ASP A 128 -6.44 -11.07 20.28
C ASP A 128 -5.49 -12.27 20.11
N ALA A 129 -4.35 -12.08 19.44
CA ALA A 129 -3.35 -13.14 19.26
C ALA A 129 -2.69 -13.54 20.59
N ARG A 130 -2.38 -12.57 21.46
CA ARG A 130 -1.86 -12.84 22.81
C ARG A 130 -2.89 -13.56 23.68
N ALA A 131 -4.13 -13.09 23.70
CA ALA A 131 -5.21 -13.73 24.43
C ALA A 131 -5.50 -15.15 23.92
N ALA A 132 -5.43 -15.38 22.60
CA ALA A 132 -5.56 -16.72 22.02
C ALA A 132 -4.40 -17.64 22.42
N PHE A 133 -3.18 -17.11 22.52
CA PHE A 133 -2.01 -17.85 22.98
C PHE A 133 -2.16 -18.24 24.46
N ASP A 134 -2.53 -17.31 25.34
CA ASP A 134 -2.67 -17.57 26.77
C ASP A 134 -3.74 -18.64 27.06
N ARG A 135 -4.83 -18.67 26.26
CA ARG A 135 -5.87 -19.72 26.33
C ARG A 135 -5.35 -21.12 26.02
N LEU A 136 -4.31 -21.27 25.20
CA LEU A 136 -3.70 -22.58 24.93
C LEU A 136 -2.93 -23.10 26.14
N PHE A 137 -2.35 -22.20 26.93
CA PHE A 137 -1.51 -22.54 28.09
C PHE A 137 -2.22 -22.36 29.44
N ARG A 138 -3.48 -21.94 29.43
CA ARG A 138 -4.35 -21.79 30.63
C ARG A 138 -3.66 -20.99 31.75
N LYS A 139 -3.02 -19.88 31.39
CA LYS A 139 -2.54 -18.86 32.34
C LYS A 139 -3.48 -17.67 32.39
#